data_AF-A0A7S1DIE7-F1
#
_entry.id   AF-A0A7S1DIE7-F1
#
_cell.length_a   1.000
_cell.length_b   1.000
_cell.length_c   1.000
_cell.angle_alpha   90.00
_cell.angle_beta   90.00
_cell.angle_gamma   90.00
#
_symmetry.space_group_name_H-M   'P 1'
#
loop_
_entity.id
_entity.type
_entity.pdbx_description
1 polymer ?
#
loop_
_entity_poly.entity_id
_entity_poly.type
_entity_poly.pdbx_seq_one_letter_code
_entity_poly.pdbx_strand_id
1 'polypeptide(L)'
;PNAKKEALSLFHDFIAAQVKTLSFLTYLLRGSADWVRPHKDSIPLSVVQLLISCPHELILVRKELLVATRHILATDFREGFFRHVDTFLDERTLVGTQRGAGDTLRPLAYSLLAEVVHHVRL
;
A
#
# COMPACT_ATOMS: atom_id res chain seq x y z
N PRO A 1 28.05 13.70 2.95
CA PRO A 1 26.87 14.59 2.77
C PRO A 1 26.13 14.35 1.45
N ASN A 2 26.83 14.33 0.30
CA ASN A 2 26.20 14.17 -1.02
C ASN A 2 25.70 12.73 -1.28
N ALA A 3 26.51 11.73 -0.97
CA ALA A 3 26.15 10.31 -1.14
C ALA A 3 24.89 9.87 -0.37
N LYS A 4 24.64 10.45 0.82
CA LYS A 4 23.44 10.13 1.62
C LYS A 4 22.17 10.71 0.99
N LYS A 5 22.26 11.89 0.38
CA LYS A 5 21.13 12.53 -0.33
C LYS A 5 20.80 11.79 -1.62
N GLU A 6 21.82 11.34 -2.33
CA GLU A 6 21.68 10.51 -3.53
C GLU A 6 21.06 9.15 -3.21
N ALA A 7 21.55 8.46 -2.17
CA ALA A 7 20.96 7.21 -1.70
C ALA A 7 19.49 7.36 -1.30
N LEU A 8 19.13 8.47 -0.65
CA LEU A 8 17.74 8.77 -0.30
C LEU A 8 16.86 8.97 -1.55
N SER A 9 17.36 9.69 -2.56
CA SER A 9 16.65 9.87 -3.83
C SER A 9 16.42 8.55 -4.54
N LEU A 10 17.46 7.71 -4.65
CA LEU A 10 17.35 6.38 -5.25
C LEU A 10 16.36 5.49 -4.50
N PHE A 11 16.34 5.58 -3.17
CA PHE A 11 15.34 4.88 -2.36
C PHE A 11 13.91 5.36 -2.64
N HIS A 12 13.70 6.67 -2.79
CA HIS A 12 12.39 7.23 -3.15
C HIS A 12 11.93 6.73 -4.52
N ASP A 13 12.82 6.74 -5.51
CA ASP A 13 12.54 6.25 -6.86
C ASP A 13 12.22 4.74 -6.85
N PHE A 14 12.93 3.96 -6.03
CA PHE A 14 12.68 2.54 -5.86
C PHE A 14 11.29 2.27 -5.27
N ILE A 15 10.90 2.96 -4.19
CA ILE A 15 9.55 2.83 -3.60
C ILE A 15 8.48 3.23 -4.64
N ALA A 16 8.67 4.32 -5.36
CA ALA A 16 7.73 4.76 -6.40
C ALA A 16 7.57 3.71 -7.51
N ALA A 17 8.68 3.11 -7.96
CA ALA A 17 8.66 2.04 -8.95
C ALA A 17 7.88 0.82 -8.45
N GLN A 18 8.11 0.38 -7.21
CA GLN A 18 7.39 -0.74 -6.60
C GLN A 18 5.87 -0.48 -6.53
N VAL A 19 5.45 0.73 -6.17
CA VAL A 19 4.02 1.11 -6.15
C VAL A 19 3.41 1.11 -7.55
N LYS A 20 4.14 1.58 -8.57
CA LYS A 20 3.69 1.46 -9.98
C LYS A 20 3.57 0.00 -10.42
N THR A 21 4.51 -0.86 -10.01
CA THR A 21 4.42 -2.31 -10.26
C THR A 21 3.16 -2.91 -9.62
N LEU A 22 2.81 -2.50 -8.41
CA LEU A 22 1.55 -2.95 -7.77
C LEU A 22 0.32 -2.52 -8.57
N SER A 23 0.32 -1.29 -9.10
CA SER A 23 -0.78 -0.82 -9.95
C SER A 23 -0.93 -1.72 -11.18
N PHE A 24 0.17 -2.07 -11.86
CA PHE A 24 0.16 -3.04 -12.95
C PHE A 24 -0.31 -4.43 -12.50
N LEU A 25 0.15 -4.91 -11.35
CA LEU A 25 -0.25 -6.19 -10.79
C LEU A 25 -1.77 -6.26 -10.53
N THR A 26 -2.40 -5.16 -10.13
CA THR A 26 -3.87 -5.13 -9.95
C THR A 26 -4.64 -5.34 -11.25
N TYR A 27 -4.05 -4.99 -12.40
CA TYR A 27 -4.63 -5.36 -13.70
C TYR A 27 -4.47 -6.85 -13.99
N LEU A 28 -3.31 -7.43 -13.70
CA LEU A 28 -3.08 -8.88 -13.87
C LEU A 28 -3.99 -9.72 -12.97
N LEU A 29 -4.25 -9.27 -11.74
CA LEU A 29 -5.15 -9.94 -10.82
C LEU A 29 -6.59 -10.06 -11.35
N ARG A 30 -7.02 -9.16 -12.25
CA ARG A 30 -8.36 -9.20 -12.85
C ARG A 30 -8.46 -10.12 -14.07
N GLY A 31 -7.38 -10.24 -14.85
CA GLY A 31 -7.39 -10.97 -16.14
C GLY A 31 -6.68 -12.33 -16.13
N SER A 32 -5.77 -12.54 -15.18
CA SER A 32 -4.82 -13.66 -15.17
C SER A 32 -4.53 -14.15 -13.75
N ALA A 33 -5.55 -14.20 -12.89
CA ALA A 33 -5.42 -14.46 -11.45
C ALA A 33 -4.67 -15.77 -11.14
N ASP A 34 -4.82 -16.81 -11.96
CA ASP A 34 -4.19 -18.12 -11.74
C ASP A 34 -2.66 -18.06 -11.73
N TRP A 35 -2.06 -17.20 -12.54
CA TRP A 35 -0.61 -16.99 -12.54
C TRP A 35 -0.12 -16.30 -11.26
N VAL A 36 -0.99 -15.52 -10.63
CA VAL A 36 -0.66 -14.72 -9.46
C VAL A 36 -1.02 -15.45 -8.16
N ARG A 37 -1.95 -16.41 -8.21
CA ARG A 37 -2.47 -17.16 -7.06
C ARG A 37 -1.39 -17.81 -6.18
N PRO A 38 -0.26 -18.34 -6.70
CA PRO A 38 0.83 -18.83 -5.87
C PRO A 38 1.43 -17.77 -4.93
N HIS A 39 1.25 -16.49 -5.24
CA HIS A 39 1.78 -15.34 -4.52
C HIS A 39 0.74 -14.67 -3.60
N LYS A 40 -0.36 -15.37 -3.29
CA LYS A 40 -1.49 -14.82 -2.51
C LYS A 40 -1.11 -14.27 -1.13
N ASP A 41 -0.05 -14.80 -0.53
CA ASP A 41 0.44 -14.35 0.76
C ASP A 41 1.57 -13.32 0.63
N SER A 42 2.43 -13.45 -0.38
CA SER A 42 3.59 -12.56 -0.54
C SER A 42 3.20 -11.17 -1.03
N ILE A 43 2.14 -11.07 -1.84
CA ILE A 43 1.67 -9.78 -2.37
C ILE A 43 1.12 -8.88 -1.25
N PRO A 44 0.14 -9.32 -0.43
CA PRO A 44 -0.33 -8.54 0.71
C PRO A 44 0.78 -8.15 1.67
N LEU A 45 1.72 -9.07 1.96
CA LEU A 45 2.88 -8.77 2.79
C LEU A 45 3.74 -7.65 2.20
N SER A 46 4.02 -7.70 0.89
CA SER A 46 4.80 -6.67 0.20
C SER A 46 4.12 -5.30 0.23
N VAL A 47 2.79 -5.27 0.07
CA VAL A 47 1.99 -4.04 0.17
C VAL A 47 2.06 -3.46 1.59
N VAL A 48 1.94 -4.30 2.62
CA VAL A 48 2.07 -3.88 4.03
C VAL A 48 3.46 -3.32 4.32
N GLN A 49 4.51 -3.99 3.84
CA GLN A 49 5.88 -3.49 3.96
C GLN A 49 6.08 -2.15 3.26
N LEU A 50 5.46 -1.95 2.10
CA LEU A 50 5.48 -0.66 1.38
C LEU A 50 4.73 0.43 2.14
N LEU A 51 3.59 0.13 2.77
CA LEU A 51 2.84 1.10 3.59
C LEU A 51 3.70 1.63 4.75
N ILE A 52 4.40 0.71 5.42
CA ILE A 52 5.33 1.01 6.53
C ILE A 52 6.55 1.78 6.02
N SER A 53 7.13 1.36 4.90
CA SER A 53 8.42 1.88 4.41
C SER A 53 8.29 3.15 3.57
N CYS A 54 7.10 3.47 3.08
CA CYS A 54 6.87 4.64 2.23
C CYS A 54 7.20 5.93 2.99
N PRO A 55 8.20 6.72 2.53
CA PRO A 55 8.53 7.99 3.16
C PRO A 55 7.33 8.92 3.22
N HIS A 56 7.25 9.73 4.28
CA HIS A 56 6.10 10.60 4.52
C HIS A 56 6.06 11.79 3.53
N GLU A 57 7.19 12.12 2.93
CA GLU A 57 7.35 13.15 1.90
C GLU A 57 6.76 12.74 0.54
N LEU A 58 6.60 11.43 0.28
CA LEU A 58 6.10 10.89 -0.99
C LEU A 58 4.57 10.75 -1.00
N ILE A 59 3.87 11.86 -0.78
CA ILE A 59 2.40 11.90 -0.60
C ILE A 59 1.66 11.32 -1.81
N LEU A 60 2.12 11.63 -3.03
CA LEU A 60 1.52 11.10 -4.26
C LEU A 60 1.71 9.59 -4.39
N VAL A 61 2.90 9.08 -4.09
CA VAL A 61 3.21 7.65 -4.11
C VAL A 61 2.37 6.91 -3.06
N ARG A 62 2.22 7.49 -1.86
CA ARG A 62 1.36 6.96 -0.80
C ARG A 62 -0.11 6.90 -1.22
N LYS A 63 -0.62 7.93 -1.89
CA LYS A 63 -1.98 7.92 -2.47
C LYS A 63 -2.14 6.76 -3.46
N GLU A 64 -1.21 6.61 -4.39
CA GLU A 64 -1.25 5.50 -5.36
C GLU A 64 -1.18 4.14 -4.68
N LEU A 65 -0.36 3.99 -3.64
CA LEU A 65 -0.27 2.77 -2.85
C LEU A 65 -1.60 2.45 -2.14
N LEU A 66 -2.27 3.44 -1.53
CA LEU A 66 -3.60 3.24 -0.92
C LEU A 66 -4.65 2.81 -1.94
N VAL A 67 -4.64 3.39 -3.15
CA VAL A 67 -5.53 3.01 -4.25
C VAL A 67 -5.24 1.58 -4.73
N ALA A 68 -3.97 1.23 -4.95
CA ALA A 68 -3.57 -0.12 -5.34
C ALA A 68 -3.96 -1.15 -4.27
N THR A 69 -3.77 -0.82 -2.99
CA THR A 69 -4.17 -1.67 -1.86
C THR A 69 -5.67 -1.95 -1.88
N ARG A 70 -6.50 -0.93 -2.12
CA ARG A 70 -7.95 -1.08 -2.27
C ARG A 70 -8.31 -2.05 -3.40
N HIS A 71 -7.64 -1.93 -4.54
CA HIS A 71 -7.87 -2.82 -5.67
C HIS A 71 -7.52 -4.28 -5.33
N ILE A 72 -6.47 -4.53 -4.56
CA ILE A 72 -6.12 -5.89 -4.12
C ILE A 72 -7.13 -6.41 -3.09
N LEU A 73 -7.59 -5.57 -2.16
CA LEU A 73 -8.64 -5.91 -1.19
C LEU A 73 -9.97 -6.31 -1.86
N ALA A 74 -10.25 -5.78 -3.05
CA ALA A 74 -11.43 -6.16 -3.85
C ALA A 74 -11.28 -7.53 -4.55
N THR A 75 -10.19 -8.26 -4.34
CA THR A 75 -9.94 -9.59 -4.90
C THR A 75 -9.87 -10.65 -3.80
N ASP A 76 -9.70 -11.92 -4.18
CA ASP A 76 -9.51 -13.03 -3.22
C ASP A 76 -8.17 -12.97 -2.47
N PHE A 77 -7.25 -12.10 -2.89
CA PHE A 77 -5.97 -11.86 -2.21
C PHE A 77 -6.13 -11.10 -0.89
N ARG A 78 -7.36 -10.61 -0.61
CA ARG A 78 -7.67 -9.84 0.61
C ARG A 78 -7.36 -10.58 1.90
N GLU A 79 -7.51 -11.90 1.91
CA GLU A 79 -7.29 -12.73 3.09
C GLU A 79 -5.86 -12.59 3.64
N GLY A 80 -4.88 -12.40 2.76
CA GLY A 80 -3.48 -12.21 3.17
C GLY A 80 -3.22 -10.91 3.95
N PHE A 81 -4.15 -9.94 3.91
CA PHE A 81 -4.09 -8.72 4.73
C PHE A 81 -4.60 -8.93 6.15
N PHE A 82 -5.38 -9.97 6.43
CA PHE A 82 -6.07 -10.13 7.71
C PHE A 82 -5.08 -10.32 8.88
N ARG A 83 -3.95 -10.98 8.62
CA ARG A 83 -2.83 -11.11 9.57
C ARG A 83 -2.04 -9.81 9.80
N HIS A 84 -2.38 -8.74 9.09
CA HIS A 84 -1.70 -7.44 9.14
C HIS A 84 -2.68 -6.29 9.45
N VAL A 85 -3.89 -6.58 9.96
CA VAL A 85 -4.93 -5.58 10.26
C VAL A 85 -4.42 -4.50 11.20
N ASP A 86 -3.57 -4.84 12.16
CA ASP A 86 -2.97 -3.88 13.08
C ASP A 86 -2.20 -2.76 12.35
N THR A 87 -1.57 -3.08 11.21
CA THR A 87 -0.89 -2.07 10.39
C THR A 87 -1.87 -1.10 9.74
N PHE A 88 -3.07 -1.56 9.37
CA PHE A 88 -4.12 -0.70 8.84
C PHE A 88 -4.78 0.15 9.93
N LEU A 89 -4.81 -0.33 11.17
CA LEU A 89 -5.33 0.43 12.31
C LEU A 89 -4.40 1.58 12.72
N ASP A 90 -3.12 1.51 12.38
CA ASP A 90 -2.18 2.62 12.58
C ASP A 90 -2.36 3.70 11.49
N GLU A 91 -3.03 4.79 11.87
CA GLU A 91 -3.20 5.98 11.02
C GLU A 91 -1.86 6.53 10.51
N ARG A 92 -0.81 6.48 11.32
CA ARG A 92 0.52 7.01 10.92
C ARG A 92 1.09 6.21 9.77
N THR A 93 0.83 4.90 9.74
CA THR A 93 1.23 4.03 8.64
C THR A 93 0.39 4.24 7.39
N LEU A 94 -0.89 4.61 7.49
CA LEU A 94 -1.72 4.88 6.30
C LEU A 94 -1.49 6.28 5.72
N VAL A 95 -1.53 7.31 6.57
CA VAL A 95 -1.57 8.71 6.17
C VAL A 95 -0.18 9.37 6.20
N GLY A 96 0.73 8.83 7.00
CA GLY A 96 2.02 9.46 7.31
C GLY A 96 1.92 10.46 8.47
N THR A 97 3.07 10.96 8.92
CA THR A 97 3.17 11.87 10.08
C THR A 97 3.23 13.36 9.70
N GLN A 98 3.30 13.69 8.41
CA GLN A 98 3.43 15.08 7.95
C GLN A 98 2.10 15.83 8.06
N ARG A 99 2.08 16.90 8.89
CA ARG A 99 0.97 17.86 8.93
C ARG A 99 0.91 18.63 7.61
N GLY A 100 -0.28 18.77 7.02
CA GLY A 100 -0.50 19.50 5.77
C GLY A 100 -1.03 18.60 4.67
N ALA A 101 -0.25 18.37 3.61
CA ALA A 101 -0.72 17.65 2.42
C ALA A 101 -1.12 16.18 2.68
N GLY A 102 -0.65 15.55 3.77
CA GLY A 102 -1.13 14.24 4.23
C GLY A 102 -2.60 14.22 4.65
N ASP A 103 -3.16 15.35 5.10
CA ASP A 103 -4.56 15.45 5.53
C ASP A 103 -5.53 15.14 4.39
N THR A 104 -5.12 15.37 3.14
CA THR A 104 -5.90 15.02 1.94
C THR A 104 -6.08 13.52 1.74
N LEU A 105 -5.22 12.69 2.37
CA LEU A 105 -5.28 11.24 2.27
C LEU A 105 -6.20 10.61 3.33
N ARG A 106 -6.55 11.33 4.41
CA ARG A 106 -7.39 10.78 5.50
C ARG A 106 -8.71 10.19 5.00
N PRO A 107 -9.50 10.84 4.12
CA PRO A 107 -10.75 10.25 3.63
C PRO A 107 -10.53 8.91 2.92
N LEU A 108 -9.47 8.81 2.11
CA LEU A 108 -9.12 7.58 1.39
C LEU A 108 -8.65 6.48 2.34
N ALA A 109 -7.77 6.83 3.28
CA ALA A 109 -7.21 5.92 4.28
C ALA A 109 -8.28 5.34 5.20
N TYR A 110 -9.17 6.17 5.74
CA TYR A 110 -10.24 5.69 6.63
C TYR A 110 -11.29 4.87 5.87
N SER A 111 -11.59 5.23 4.63
CA SER A 111 -12.48 4.42 3.80
C SER A 111 -11.86 3.05 3.50
N LEU A 112 -10.54 2.98 3.31
CA LEU A 112 -9.81 1.71 3.14
C LEU A 112 -9.84 0.88 4.42
N LEU A 113 -9.58 1.51 5.57
CA LEU A 113 -9.63 0.85 6.88
C LEU A 113 -11.03 0.30 7.17
N ALA A 114 -12.08 1.07 6.89
CA ALA A 114 -13.46 0.62 7.05
C ALA A 114 -13.74 -0.63 6.21
N GLU A 115 -13.26 -0.69 4.96
CA GLU A 115 -13.35 -1.88 4.12
C GLU A 115 -12.59 -3.06 4.72
N VAL A 116 -11.34 -2.88 5.18
CA VAL A 116 -10.55 -3.96 5.81
C VAL A 116 -11.29 -4.53 7.03
N VAL A 117 -11.76 -3.67 7.94
CA VAL A 117 -12.48 -4.09 9.15
C VAL A 117 -13.78 -4.80 8.80
N HIS A 118 -14.49 -4.37 7.75
CA HIS A 118 -15.69 -5.03 7.27
C HIS A 118 -15.40 -6.45 6.77
N HIS A 119 -14.35 -6.63 5.96
CA HIS A 119 -13.98 -7.93 5.40
C HIS A 119 -13.41 -8.91 6.43
N VAL A 120 -12.83 -8.43 7.53
CA VAL A 120 -12.31 -9.30 8.61
C VAL A 120 -13.43 -9.80 9.53
N ARG A 121 -14.52 -9.04 9.64
CA ARG A 121 -15.67 -9.37 10.49
C ARG A 121 -16.67 -10.33 9.84
N LEU A 122 -16.68 -10.39 8.51
CA LEU A 122 -17.54 -11.24 7.69
C LEU A 122 -16.78 -12.49 7.24
#